data_AF-A0A4Y2N325-F1
#
_entry.id   AF-A0A4Y2N325-F1
#
_cell.length_a   1.000
_cell.length_b   1.000
_cell.length_c   1.000
_cell.angle_alpha   90.00
_cell.angle_beta   90.00
_cell.angle_gamma   90.00
#
_symmetry.space_group_name_H-M   'P 1'
#
loop_
_entity.id
_entity.type
_entity.pdbx_description
1 polymer ?
#
loop_
_entity_poly.entity_id
_entity_poly.type
_entity_poly.pdbx_seq_one_letter_code
_entity_poly.pdbx_strand_id
1 'polypeptide(L)'
;MKKDFITPKLVVALDRYQLSMRDFVFILEATIDVLGCNIDEFPISKSSIQRIRTEKRKECAKNIEIDFQNKVPDVVTLHSDGKLLPALSARKSKEERLPTVISYGLKE
;
A
#
# COMPACT_ATOMS: atom_id res chain seq x y z
N MET A 1 -28.08 -0.13 6.94
CA MET A 1 -26.92 0.24 6.09
C MET A 1 -25.67 0.00 6.92
N LYS A 2 -24.69 -0.77 6.44
CA LYS A 2 -23.45 -1.00 7.21
C LYS A 2 -22.63 0.28 7.29
N LYS A 3 -22.01 0.55 8.43
CA LYS A 3 -21.15 1.73 8.63
C LYS A 3 -19.84 1.52 7.88
N ASP A 4 -19.46 2.50 7.06
CA ASP A 4 -18.12 2.53 6.49
C ASP A 4 -17.14 3.03 7.57
N PHE A 5 -16.13 2.21 7.88
CA PHE A 5 -15.13 2.51 8.90
C PHE A 5 -13.71 2.46 8.33
N ILE A 6 -13.55 2.07 7.05
CA ILE A 6 -12.25 1.91 6.44
C ILE A 6 -11.81 3.24 5.83
N THR A 7 -10.98 3.94 6.61
CA THR A 7 -10.35 5.18 6.19
C THR A 7 -9.08 4.89 5.37
N PRO A 8 -8.64 5.83 4.51
CA PRO A 8 -7.33 5.73 3.85
C PRO A 8 -6.19 5.51 4.87
N LYS A 9 -6.27 6.15 6.04
CA LYS A 9 -5.29 6.01 7.13
C LYS A 9 -5.20 4.57 7.64
N LEU A 10 -6.35 3.89 7.79
CA LEU A 10 -6.38 2.48 8.17
C LEU A 10 -5.69 1.63 7.11
N VAL A 11 -6.03 1.80 5.82
CA VAL A 11 -5.41 1.06 4.71
C VAL A 11 -3.89 1.24 4.66
N VAL A 12 -3.41 2.46 4.84
CA VAL A 12 -1.96 2.76 4.89
C VAL A 12 -1.28 2.01 6.04
N ALA A 13 -1.92 1.92 7.21
CA ALA A 13 -1.37 1.14 8.31
C ALA A 13 -1.26 -0.35 7.95
N LEU A 14 -2.26 -0.92 7.27
CA LEU A 14 -2.23 -2.33 6.84
C LEU A 14 -1.13 -2.62 5.84
N ASP A 15 -0.94 -1.70 4.89
CA ASP A 15 0.09 -1.84 3.85
C ASP A 15 1.49 -1.70 4.46
N ARG A 16 1.68 -0.76 5.41
CA ARG A 16 2.96 -0.56 6.09
C ARG A 16 3.40 -1.78 6.90
N TYR A 17 2.46 -2.43 7.59
CA TYR A 17 2.74 -3.65 8.37
C TYR A 17 2.56 -4.94 7.57
N GLN A 18 2.32 -4.84 6.25
CA GLN A 18 2.14 -5.99 5.35
C GLN A 18 1.12 -7.01 5.86
N LEU A 19 0.08 -6.55 6.55
CA LEU A 19 -0.88 -7.44 7.19
C LEU A 19 -1.66 -8.23 6.14
N SER A 20 -1.79 -9.53 6.41
CA SER A 20 -2.68 -10.38 5.63
C SER A 20 -4.14 -9.98 5.90
N MET A 21 -5.03 -10.36 4.98
CA MET A 21 -6.46 -10.13 5.16
C MET A 21 -7.02 -10.79 6.41
N ARG A 22 -6.46 -11.94 6.81
CA ARG A 22 -6.89 -12.67 7.99
C ARG A 22 -6.48 -11.94 9.26
N ASP A 23 -5.21 -11.52 9.33
CA ASP A 23 -4.69 -10.81 10.51
C ASP A 23 -5.45 -9.50 10.73
N PHE A 24 -5.81 -8.83 9.64
CA PHE A 24 -6.61 -7.63 9.72
C PHE A 24 -8.03 -7.85 10.25
N VAL A 25 -8.75 -8.86 9.73
CA VAL A 25 -10.08 -9.23 10.24
C VAL A 25 -10.00 -9.52 11.74
N PHE A 26 -9.01 -10.31 12.15
CA PHE A 26 -8.80 -10.67 13.54
C PHE A 26 -8.55 -9.46 14.45
N ILE A 27 -7.65 -8.55 14.03
CA ILE A 27 -7.36 -7.31 14.77
C ILE A 27 -8.60 -6.43 14.87
N LEU A 28 -9.37 -6.31 13.79
CA LEU A 28 -10.59 -5.49 13.79
C LEU A 28 -11.68 -6.04 14.70
N GLU A 29 -11.95 -7.34 14.63
CA GLU A 29 -12.93 -8.00 15.48
C GLU A 29 -12.59 -7.79 16.95
N ALA A 30 -11.33 -8.03 17.33
CA ALA A 30 -10.85 -7.80 18.69
C ALA A 30 -10.97 -6.32 19.11
N THR A 31 -10.69 -5.39 18.20
CA THR A 31 -10.80 -3.94 18.49
C THR A 31 -12.25 -3.51 18.69
N ILE A 32 -13.16 -4.01 17.85
CA ILE A 32 -14.60 -3.70 17.91
C ILE A 32 -15.24 -4.28 19.18
N ASP A 33 -14.83 -5.49 19.56
CA ASP A 33 -15.25 -6.14 20.81
C ASP A 33 -14.82 -5.31 22.04
N VAL A 34 -13.57 -4.86 22.09
CA VAL A 34 -13.06 -3.97 23.17
C VAL A 34 -13.80 -2.63 23.20
N LEU A 35 -14.22 -2.12 22.04
CA LEU A 35 -15.01 -0.89 21.93
C LEU A 35 -16.50 -1.08 22.25
N GLY A 36 -16.96 -2.30 22.54
CA GLY A 36 -18.37 -2.62 22.82
C GLY A 36 -19.29 -2.35 21.64
N CYS A 37 -18.74 -2.31 20.41
CA CYS A 37 -19.50 -2.03 19.21
C CYS A 37 -20.04 -3.34 18.62
N ASN A 38 -21.22 -3.29 18.01
CA ASN A 38 -21.77 -4.47 17.34
C ASN A 38 -21.01 -4.74 16.03
N ILE A 39 -20.42 -5.93 15.91
CA ILE A 39 -19.69 -6.41 14.74
C ILE A 39 -20.56 -6.38 13.46
N ASP A 40 -21.87 -6.65 13.58
CA ASP A 40 -22.80 -6.69 12.45
C ASP A 40 -23.00 -5.32 11.79
N GLU A 41 -22.70 -4.23 12.51
CA GLU A 41 -22.75 -2.88 11.96
C GLU A 41 -21.67 -2.63 10.91
N PHE A 42 -20.59 -3.43 10.90
CA PHE A 42 -19.43 -3.23 10.05
C PHE A 42 -19.32 -4.27 8.91
N PRO A 43 -18.75 -3.89 7.75
CA PRO A 43 -18.48 -4.82 6.67
C PRO A 43 -17.13 -5.56 6.87
N ILE A 44 -16.99 -6.36 7.94
CA ILE A 44 -15.72 -7.06 8.29
C ILE A 44 -15.48 -8.36 7.50
N SER A 45 -16.29 -8.64 6.47
CA SER A 45 -16.02 -9.84 5.66
C SER A 45 -14.71 -9.70 4.89
N LYS A 46 -13.99 -10.82 4.70
CA LYS A 46 -12.74 -10.88 3.92
C LYS A 46 -12.88 -10.22 2.55
N SER A 47 -13.98 -10.50 1.84
CA SER A 47 -14.25 -9.94 0.51
C SER A 47 -14.54 -8.44 0.55
N SER A 48 -15.31 -7.97 1.55
CA SER A 48 -15.58 -6.55 1.75
C SER A 48 -14.28 -5.77 1.96
N ILE A 49 -13.42 -6.26 2.85
CA ILE A 49 -12.15 -5.60 3.12
C ILE A 49 -11.25 -5.63 1.88
N GLN A 50 -11.21 -6.75 1.14
CA GLN A 50 -10.35 -6.85 -0.04
C GLN A 50 -10.76 -5.83 -1.10
N ARG A 51 -12.07 -5.70 -1.32
CA ARG A 51 -12.63 -4.70 -2.22
C ARG A 51 -12.24 -3.29 -1.78
N ILE A 52 -12.46 -2.94 -0.51
CA ILE A 52 -12.16 -1.60 -0.01
C ILE A 52 -10.65 -1.30 -0.09
N ARG A 53 -9.79 -2.27 0.28
CA ARG A 53 -8.33 -2.13 0.15
C ARG A 53 -7.91 -1.88 -1.29
N THR A 54 -8.54 -2.57 -2.24
CA THR A 54 -8.30 -2.39 -3.67
C THR A 54 -8.75 -1.01 -4.16
N GLU A 55 -9.94 -0.57 -3.74
CA GLU A 55 -10.48 0.75 -4.07
C GLU A 55 -9.58 1.87 -3.53
N LYS A 56 -9.15 1.78 -2.26
CA LYS A 56 -8.26 2.77 -1.64
C LYS A 56 -6.86 2.79 -2.25
N ARG A 57 -6.33 1.65 -2.69
CA ARG A 57 -5.07 1.63 -3.45
C ARG A 57 -5.21 2.27 -4.83
N LYS A 58 -6.33 2.04 -5.52
CA LYS A 58 -6.63 2.72 -6.80
C LYS A 58 -6.74 4.23 -6.60
N GLU A 59 -7.41 4.68 -5.55
CA GLU A 59 -7.51 6.10 -5.17
C GLU A 59 -6.13 6.69 -4.88
N CYS A 60 -5.32 6.00 -4.07
CA CYS A 60 -3.95 6.41 -3.76
C CYS A 60 -3.07 6.51 -5.01
N ALA A 61 -3.11 5.50 -5.89
CA ALA A 61 -2.36 5.49 -7.15
C ALA A 61 -2.74 6.68 -8.05
N LYS A 62 -4.04 6.99 -8.18
CA LYS A 62 -4.51 8.16 -8.93
C LYS A 62 -4.03 9.46 -8.32
N ASN A 63 -4.07 9.59 -6.99
CA ASN A 63 -3.59 10.79 -6.32
C ASN A 63 -2.09 10.99 -6.54
N ILE A 64 -1.30 9.91 -6.50
CA ILE A 64 0.14 9.94 -6.83
C ILE A 64 0.36 10.34 -8.29
N GLU A 65 -0.41 9.76 -9.22
CA GLU A 65 -0.34 10.08 -10.64
C GLU A 65 -0.63 11.56 -10.91
N ILE A 66 -1.70 12.09 -10.32
CA ILE A 66 -2.10 13.50 -10.45
C ILE A 66 -1.03 14.41 -9.81
N ASP A 67 -0.57 14.09 -8.61
CA ASP A 67 0.48 14.86 -7.93
C ASP A 67 1.78 14.87 -8.74
N PHE A 68 2.14 13.74 -9.32
CA PHE A 68 3.27 13.62 -10.22
C PHE A 68 3.07 14.50 -11.45
N GLN A 69 1.98 14.34 -12.21
CA GLN A 69 1.69 15.17 -13.39
C GLN A 69 1.71 16.67 -13.11
N ASN A 70 1.19 17.10 -11.96
CA ASN A 70 1.18 18.52 -11.57
C ASN A 70 2.56 19.08 -11.23
N LYS A 71 3.51 18.22 -10.86
CA LYS A 71 4.87 18.60 -10.40
C LYS A 71 5.96 18.28 -11.42
N VAL A 72 5.61 17.61 -12.52
CA VAL A 72 6.60 17.06 -13.46
C VAL A 72 7.13 18.13 -14.40
N PRO A 73 8.46 18.22 -14.57
CA PRO A 73 9.09 18.97 -15.66
C PRO A 73 8.98 18.20 -16.99
N ASP A 74 9.09 18.89 -18.12
CA ASP A 74 8.72 18.36 -19.45
C ASP A 74 9.35 17.02 -19.87
N VAL A 75 10.51 16.65 -19.28
CA VAL A 75 11.18 15.38 -19.52
C VAL A 75 11.58 14.71 -18.21
N VAL A 76 11.22 13.42 -18.08
CA VAL A 76 11.66 12.53 -17.00
C VAL A 76 12.31 11.30 -17.61
N THR A 77 13.47 10.91 -17.10
CA THR A 77 14.15 9.65 -17.46
C THR A 77 14.19 8.74 -16.25
N LEU A 78 13.62 7.55 -16.41
CA LEU A 78 13.67 6.46 -15.43
C LEU A 78 14.80 5.50 -15.81
N HIS A 79 15.80 5.37 -14.94
CA HIS A 79 16.84 4.36 -15.07
C HIS A 79 16.65 3.30 -13.98
N SER A 80 16.38 2.07 -14.41
CA SER A 80 16.33 0.90 -13.54
C SER A 80 17.33 -0.12 -14.05
N ASP A 81 18.23 -0.56 -13.17
CA ASP A 81 19.17 -1.64 -13.46
C ASP A 81 19.02 -2.72 -12.37
N GLY A 82 19.21 -3.98 -12.73
CA GLY A 82 19.07 -5.12 -11.84
C GLY A 82 20.38 -5.83 -11.64
N LYS A 83 20.76 -6.08 -10.38
CA LYS A 83 21.98 -6.83 -10.07
C LYS A 83 21.76 -7.84 -8.96
N LEU A 84 22.16 -9.08 -9.21
CA LEU A 84 22.26 -10.12 -8.17
C LEU A 84 23.45 -9.82 -7.27
N LEU A 85 23.18 -9.47 -6.01
CA LEU A 85 24.18 -9.13 -5.00
C LEU A 85 24.10 -10.11 -3.82
N PRO A 86 25.20 -10.36 -3.09
CA PRO A 86 25.14 -11.17 -1.88
C PRO A 86 24.14 -10.60 -0.87
N ALA A 87 23.34 -11.48 -0.26
CA ALA A 87 22.39 -11.12 0.78
C ALA A 87 23.11 -10.54 2.00
N LEU A 88 22.53 -9.50 2.63
CA LEU A 88 23.11 -8.90 3.84
C LEU A 88 22.95 -9.82 5.06
N SER A 89 21.92 -10.67 5.07
CA SER A 89 21.53 -11.52 6.18
C SER A 89 22.16 -12.93 6.15
N ALA A 90 22.52 -13.43 4.97
CA ALA A 90 22.98 -14.81 4.81
C ALA A 90 24.15 -14.91 3.83
N ARG A 91 25.30 -15.38 4.32
CA ARG A 91 26.57 -15.52 3.58
C ARG A 91 26.51 -16.42 2.32
N LYS A 92 25.40 -17.13 2.08
CA LYS A 92 25.26 -18.09 0.97
C LYS A 92 24.13 -17.79 -0.03
N SER A 93 23.32 -16.75 0.18
CA SER A 93 22.27 -16.38 -0.77
C SER A 93 22.63 -15.11 -1.55
N LYS A 94 22.10 -15.01 -2.76
CA LYS A 94 22.09 -13.77 -3.56
C LYS A 94 20.67 -13.22 -3.56
N GLU A 95 20.56 -11.91 -3.46
CA GLU A 95 19.32 -11.15 -3.58
C GLU A 95 19.43 -10.27 -4.82
N GLU A 96 18.36 -10.21 -5.60
CA GLU A 96 18.25 -9.22 -6.67
C GLU A 96 18.03 -7.85 -6.06
N ARG A 97 18.86 -6.88 -6.43
CA ARG A 97 18.69 -5.48 -6.07
C ARG A 97 18.43 -4.69 -7.34
N LEU A 98 17.35 -3.92 -7.32
CA LEU A 98 16.92 -3.06 -8.41
C LEU A 98 17.00 -1.60 -7.96
N PRO A 99 18.16 -0.93 -8.10
CA PRO A 99 18.18 0.53 -8.02
C PRO A 99 17.24 1.14 -9.06
N THR A 100 16.41 2.07 -8.61
CA THR A 100 15.59 2.91 -9.47
C THR A 100 16.03 4.35 -9.27
N VAL A 101 16.49 4.99 -10.34
CA VAL A 101 16.92 6.39 -10.38
C VAL A 101 15.99 7.15 -11.30
N ILE A 102 15.53 8.32 -10.86
CA ILE A 102 14.72 9.23 -11.64
C ILE A 102 15.51 10.52 -11.81
N SER A 103 15.77 10.91 -13.07
CA SER A 103 16.33 12.22 -13.42
C SER A 103 15.30 13.02 -14.21
N TYR A 104 15.33 14.35 -14.07
CA TYR A 104 14.35 15.22 -14.69
C TYR A 104 14.99 16.51 -15.22
N GLY A 105 14.43 17.08 -16.29
CA GLY A 105 14.93 18.29 -16.93
C GLY A 105 13.83 19.05 -17.66
N LEU A 106 14.07 20.34 -17.94
CA LEU A 106 13.19 21.15 -18.81
C LEU A 106 13.39 20.72 -20.26
N LYS A 107 12.35 20.80 -21.10
CA LYS A 107 12.52 20.68 -22.56
C LYS A 107 13.33 21.87 -23.04
N GLU A 108 14.35 21.61 -23.85
CA GLU A 108 14.99 22.63 -24.70
C GLU A 108 14.04 23.10 -25.80
#